data_AF-A0A2R4ZRK4-F1
#
_entry.id   AF-A0A2R4ZRK4-F1
#
_cell.length_a   1.000
_cell.length_b   1.000
_cell.length_c   1.000
_cell.angle_alpha   90.00
_cell.angle_beta   90.00
_cell.angle_gamma   90.00
#
_symmetry.space_group_name_H-M   'P 1'
#
loop_
_entity.id
_entity.type
_entity.pdbx_description
1 polymer ?
#
loop_
_entity_poly.entity_id
_entity_poly.type
_entity_poly.pdbx_seq_one_letter_code
_entity_poly.pdbx_strand_id
1 'polypeptide(L)'
;MLAETREITREYRSVACLVATASIYTESLNLIDRLAYALNPESAIKSLNDSLRIVEGAVRRGEVGEAVEKSEGGGDRSVIKIRVGDGREYRLLYCSLPNVEVVRRFLEEVRRNIEVARTIGTLANSMVLEARLR
;
A
#
# COMPACT_ATOMS: atom_id res chain seq x y z
N MET A 1 -3.85 -24.09 1.55
CA MET A 1 -4.46 -22.76 1.79
C MET A 1 -3.59 -21.80 2.61
N LEU A 2 -3.13 -22.10 3.84
CA LEU A 2 -2.32 -21.12 4.63
C LEU A 2 -0.94 -20.75 4.03
N ALA A 3 -0.35 -21.63 3.20
CA ALA A 3 0.93 -21.37 2.55
C ALA A 3 0.81 -20.34 1.41
N GLU A 4 -0.20 -20.47 0.54
CA GLU A 4 -0.43 -19.53 -0.59
C GLU A 4 -0.73 -18.10 -0.13
N THR A 5 -1.50 -17.92 0.95
CA THR A 5 -1.83 -16.57 1.46
C THR A 5 -0.59 -15.83 1.99
N ARG A 6 0.37 -16.57 2.59
CA ARG A 6 1.65 -15.99 3.06
C ARG A 6 2.55 -15.57 1.90
N GLU A 7 2.42 -16.21 0.74
CA GLU A 7 3.18 -15.86 -0.45
C GLU A 7 2.63 -14.58 -1.10
N ILE A 8 1.30 -14.50 -1.28
CA ILE A 8 0.62 -13.33 -1.87
C ILE A 8 0.87 -12.04 -1.09
N THR A 9 0.69 -12.09 0.23
CA THR A 9 0.87 -10.90 1.09
C THR A 9 2.32 -10.43 1.14
N ARG A 10 3.28 -11.34 0.96
CA ARG A 10 4.71 -11.01 0.86
C ARG A 10 5.07 -10.45 -0.51
N GLU A 11 4.62 -11.10 -1.58
CA GLU A 11 4.91 -10.72 -2.96
C GLU A 11 4.36 -9.33 -3.30
N TYR A 12 3.12 -9.05 -2.91
CA TYR A 12 2.43 -7.80 -3.21
C TYR A 12 2.36 -6.84 -2.02
N ARG A 13 3.25 -7.01 -1.03
CA ARG A 13 3.31 -6.12 0.14
C ARG A 13 3.50 -4.66 -0.25
N SER A 14 4.32 -4.38 -1.26
CA SER A 14 4.55 -3.01 -1.75
C SER A 14 3.32 -2.42 -2.45
N VAL A 15 2.45 -3.24 -3.02
CA VAL A 15 1.14 -2.80 -3.52
C VAL A 15 0.23 -2.40 -2.36
N ALA A 16 0.17 -3.21 -1.30
CA ALA A 16 -0.55 -2.81 -0.08
C ALA A 16 0.03 -1.51 0.51
N CYS A 17 1.36 -1.37 0.50
CA CYS A 17 2.06 -0.17 0.95
C CYS A 17 1.61 1.08 0.18
N LEU A 18 1.55 1.00 -1.15
CA LEU A 18 1.12 2.08 -2.02
C LEU A 18 -0.32 2.51 -1.70
N VAL A 19 -1.25 1.55 -1.61
CA VAL A 19 -2.66 1.83 -1.36
C VAL A 19 -2.85 2.41 0.04
N ALA A 20 -2.17 1.88 1.06
CA ALA A 20 -2.16 2.43 2.41
C ALA A 20 -1.60 3.86 2.43
N THR A 21 -0.51 4.11 1.69
CA THR A 21 0.10 5.44 1.55
C THR A 21 -0.89 6.44 0.97
N ALA A 22 -1.56 6.08 -0.14
CA ALA A 22 -2.57 6.92 -0.77
C ALA A 22 -3.75 7.20 0.18
N SER A 23 -4.22 6.18 0.89
CA SER A 23 -5.33 6.30 1.86
C SER A 23 -4.99 7.17 3.07
N ILE A 24 -3.78 7.08 3.60
CA ILE A 24 -3.32 7.99 4.66
C ILE A 24 -3.21 9.41 4.11
N TYR A 25 -2.54 9.58 2.97
CA TYR A 25 -2.29 10.88 2.37
C TYR A 25 -3.58 11.65 2.03
N THR A 26 -4.61 10.94 1.54
CA THR A 26 -5.94 11.50 1.23
C THR A 26 -6.92 11.48 2.40
N GLU A 27 -6.49 10.94 3.55
CA GLU A 27 -7.34 10.73 4.72
C GLU A 27 -8.64 9.96 4.42
N SER A 28 -8.61 9.05 3.44
CA SER A 28 -9.77 8.32 2.95
C SER A 28 -9.47 6.83 2.77
N LEU A 29 -10.37 5.97 3.26
CA LEU A 29 -10.26 4.51 3.08
C LEU A 29 -10.88 4.00 1.77
N ASN A 30 -11.48 4.88 0.96
CA ASN A 30 -12.21 4.49 -0.26
C ASN A 30 -11.36 3.66 -1.24
N LEU A 31 -10.05 3.92 -1.34
CA LEU A 31 -9.15 3.16 -2.22
C LEU A 31 -8.92 1.74 -1.69
N ILE A 32 -8.77 1.60 -0.37
CA ILE A 32 -8.67 0.31 0.31
C ILE A 32 -9.97 -0.47 0.15
N ASP A 33 -11.13 0.15 0.38
CA ASP A 33 -12.43 -0.51 0.26
C ASP A 33 -12.67 -1.07 -1.14
N ARG A 34 -12.26 -0.32 -2.18
CA ARG A 34 -12.34 -0.76 -3.57
C ARG A 34 -11.46 -1.98 -3.90
N LEU A 35 -10.42 -2.25 -3.10
CA LEU A 35 -9.63 -3.48 -3.19
C LEU A 35 -10.21 -4.58 -2.29
N ALA A 36 -10.39 -4.29 -1.00
CA ALA A 36 -10.79 -5.24 0.04
C ALA A 36 -12.17 -5.88 -0.25
N TYR A 37 -13.05 -5.13 -0.90
CA TYR A 37 -14.41 -5.56 -1.26
C TYR A 37 -14.61 -5.63 -2.78
N ALA A 38 -13.52 -5.76 -3.55
CA ALA A 38 -13.60 -5.80 -5.01
C ALA A 38 -14.49 -6.95 -5.51
N LEU A 39 -15.52 -6.61 -6.30
CA LEU A 39 -16.38 -7.60 -6.96
C LEU A 39 -15.85 -8.02 -8.33
N ASN A 40 -15.00 -7.19 -8.94
CA ASN A 40 -14.40 -7.42 -10.25
C ASN A 40 -12.97 -6.84 -10.33
N PRO A 41 -12.13 -7.36 -11.25
CA PRO A 41 -10.76 -6.86 -11.46
C PRO A 41 -10.69 -5.37 -11.80
N GLU A 42 -11.61 -4.86 -12.62
CA GLU A 42 -11.59 -3.48 -13.11
C GLU A 42 -11.66 -2.45 -11.97
N SER A 43 -12.49 -2.72 -10.96
CA SER A 43 -12.58 -1.88 -9.75
C SER A 43 -11.25 -1.83 -8.99
N ALA A 44 -10.61 -2.98 -8.79
CA ALA A 44 -9.33 -3.07 -8.11
C ALA A 44 -8.20 -2.39 -8.89
N ILE A 45 -8.15 -2.60 -10.22
CA ILE A 45 -7.18 -1.97 -11.12
C ILE A 45 -7.35 -0.46 -11.13
N LYS A 46 -8.59 0.05 -11.17
CA LYS A 46 -8.85 1.49 -11.10
C LYS A 46 -8.37 2.09 -9.78
N SER A 47 -8.64 1.42 -8.66
CA SER A 47 -8.18 1.87 -7.34
C SER A 47 -6.65 1.88 -7.23
N LEU A 48 -5.98 0.87 -7.79
CA LEU A 48 -4.52 0.85 -7.87
C LEU A 48 -3.96 2.03 -8.69
N ASN A 49 -4.56 2.29 -9.85
CA ASN A 49 -4.16 3.42 -10.70
C ASN A 49 -4.38 4.78 -10.01
N ASP A 50 -5.51 4.96 -9.33
CA ASP A 50 -5.78 6.17 -8.54
C ASP A 50 -4.72 6.32 -7.43
N SER A 51 -4.36 5.23 -6.75
CA SER A 51 -3.33 5.21 -5.71
C SER A 51 -1.95 5.61 -6.26
N LEU A 52 -1.56 5.07 -7.43
CA LEU A 52 -0.31 5.45 -8.12
C LEU A 52 -0.25 6.95 -8.40
N ARG A 53 -1.32 7.53 -8.95
CA ARG A 53 -1.39 8.96 -9.31
C ARG A 53 -1.31 9.86 -8.09
N ILE A 54 -2.01 9.49 -7.02
CA ILE A 54 -2.01 10.25 -5.76
C ILE A 54 -0.60 10.28 -5.17
N VAL A 55 0.02 9.11 -5.06
CA VAL A 55 1.36 8.98 -4.46
C VAL A 55 2.42 9.64 -5.34
N GLU A 56 2.35 9.53 -6.66
CA GLU A 56 3.25 10.25 -7.59
C GLU A 56 3.19 11.76 -7.35
N GLY A 57 1.98 12.33 -7.24
CA GLY A 57 1.81 13.75 -6.97
C GLY A 57 2.37 14.16 -5.60
N ALA A 58 2.15 13.34 -4.57
CA ALA A 58 2.64 13.61 -3.21
C ALA A 58 4.17 13.50 -3.11
N VAL A 59 4.77 12.53 -3.82
CA VAL A 59 6.23 12.38 -3.95
C VAL A 59 6.83 13.61 -4.62
N ARG A 60 6.22 14.10 -5.71
CA ARG A 60 6.66 15.32 -6.39
C ARG A 60 6.62 16.57 -5.51
N ARG A 61 5.72 16.62 -4.53
CA ARG A 61 5.63 17.70 -3.54
C ARG A 61 6.54 17.51 -2.33
N GLY A 62 7.22 16.36 -2.21
CA GLY A 62 8.05 16.03 -1.05
C GLY A 62 7.23 15.70 0.21
N GLU A 63 5.95 15.40 0.06
CA GLU A 63 5.03 15.04 1.15
C GLU A 63 5.03 13.54 1.42
N VAL A 64 5.43 12.73 0.43
CA VAL A 64 5.68 11.31 0.58
C VAL A 64 7.12 11.00 0.19
N GLY A 65 7.81 10.19 1.00
CA GLY A 65 9.18 9.77 0.72
C GLY A 65 9.51 8.41 1.31
N GLU A 66 10.40 7.69 0.63
CA GLU A 66 10.97 6.44 1.12
C GLU A 66 12.31 6.70 1.81
N ALA A 67 12.52 6.07 2.96
CA ALA A 67 13.73 6.19 3.75
C ALA A 67 14.13 4.84 4.35
N VAL A 68 15.40 4.71 4.72
CA VAL A 68 15.89 3.62 5.56
C VAL A 68 16.18 4.19 6.94
N GLU A 69 15.60 3.59 7.98
CA GLU A 69 15.81 3.97 9.37
C GLU A 69 16.39 2.80 10.17
N LYS A 70 17.09 3.09 11.26
CA LYS A 70 17.47 2.05 12.22
C LYS A 70 16.26 1.63 13.06
N SER A 71 16.04 0.33 13.15
CA SER A 71 15.13 -0.28 14.11
C SER A 71 15.74 -0.25 15.51
N GLU A 72 14.89 -0.39 16.54
CA GLU A 72 15.34 -0.45 17.95
C GLU A 72 16.30 -1.63 18.22
N GLY A 73 16.22 -2.69 17.42
CA GLY A 73 17.13 -3.84 17.45
C GLY A 73 18.44 -3.65 16.66
N GLY A 74 18.71 -2.45 16.15
CA GLY A 74 19.95 -2.11 15.44
C GLY A 74 20.00 -2.49 13.96
N GLY A 75 18.99 -3.20 13.44
CA GLY A 75 18.87 -3.50 12.00
C GLY A 75 18.23 -2.37 11.21
N ASP A 76 18.51 -2.29 9.91
CA ASP A 76 17.87 -1.31 9.02
C ASP A 76 16.43 -1.74 8.67
N ARG A 77 15.51 -0.77 8.62
CA ARG A 77 14.12 -0.96 8.17
C ARG A 77 13.75 0.10 7.13
N SER A 78 13.07 -0.33 6.08
CA SER A 78 12.45 0.57 5.10
C SER A 78 11.20 1.24 5.69
N VAL A 79 11.05 2.54 5.43
CA VAL A 79 9.97 3.36 5.97
C VAL A 79 9.43 4.27 4.87
N ILE A 80 8.10 4.31 4.72
CA ILE A 80 7.43 5.39 3.97
C ILE A 80 6.99 6.46 4.96
N LYS A 81 7.45 7.69 4.74
CA LYS A 81 7.04 8.90 5.47
C LYS A 81 5.96 9.61 4.68
N ILE A 82 4.90 10.03 5.38
CA ILE A 82 3.72 10.64 4.77
C ILE A 82 3.35 11.88 5.58
N ARG A 83 3.39 13.06 4.96
CA ARG A 83 2.89 14.30 5.51
C ARG A 83 1.52 14.59 4.91
N VAL A 84 0.52 14.79 5.76
CA VAL A 84 -0.85 15.16 5.33
C VAL A 84 -1.07 16.67 5.45
N GLY A 85 -2.19 17.15 4.90
CA GLY A 85 -2.45 18.59 4.72
C GLY A 85 -2.47 19.43 6.00
N ASP A 86 -2.78 18.83 7.15
CA ASP A 86 -2.75 19.52 8.45
C ASP A 86 -1.40 19.46 9.18
N GLY A 87 -0.37 18.94 8.50
CA GLY A 87 0.99 18.85 9.01
C GLY A 87 1.29 17.59 9.84
N ARG A 88 0.29 16.72 10.12
CA ARG A 88 0.58 15.42 10.73
C ARG A 88 1.49 14.58 9.84
N GLU A 89 2.38 13.83 10.49
CA GLU A 89 3.26 12.89 9.82
C GLU A 89 2.97 11.46 10.26
N TYR A 90 2.84 10.57 9.28
CA TYR A 90 2.63 9.15 9.47
C TYR A 90 3.83 8.36 8.93
N ARG A 91 4.02 7.16 9.48
CA ARG A 91 5.09 6.24 9.06
C ARG A 91 4.54 4.85 8.82
N LEU A 92 4.84 4.29 7.64
CA LEU A 92 4.62 2.87 7.35
C LEU A 92 5.95 2.14 7.45
N LEU A 93 6.05 1.20 8.40
CA LEU A 93 7.28 0.46 8.68
C LEU A 93 7.41 -0.80 7.83
N TYR A 94 8.65 -1.20 7.57
CA TYR A 94 9.03 -2.34 6.75
C TYR A 94 8.40 -2.28 5.34
N CYS A 95 8.25 -1.07 4.81
CA CYS A 95 7.39 -0.74 3.67
C CYS A 95 8.18 0.01 2.60
N SER A 96 7.94 -0.31 1.34
CA SER A 96 8.52 0.35 0.16
C SER A 96 7.47 0.51 -0.93
N LEU A 97 7.64 1.51 -1.80
CA LEU A 97 6.75 1.67 -2.96
C LEU A 97 7.01 0.56 -3.99
N PRO A 98 5.99 0.14 -4.76
CA PRO A 98 6.13 -0.94 -5.72
C PRO A 98 6.88 -0.45 -6.96
N ASN A 99 7.71 -1.31 -7.54
CA ASN A 99 8.27 -1.09 -8.88
C ASN A 99 7.30 -1.57 -9.97
N VAL A 100 7.59 -1.20 -11.21
CA VAL A 100 6.77 -1.55 -12.39
C VAL A 100 6.49 -3.05 -12.50
N GLU A 101 7.47 -3.89 -12.18
CA GLU A 101 7.36 -5.34 -12.34
C GLU A 101 6.41 -5.97 -11.32
N VAL A 102 6.41 -5.47 -10.07
CA VAL A 102 5.43 -5.90 -9.06
C VAL A 102 4.02 -5.45 -9.44
N VAL A 103 3.87 -4.22 -9.94
CA VAL A 103 2.57 -3.71 -10.41
C VAL A 103 2.05 -4.56 -11.58
N ARG A 104 2.89 -4.85 -12.58
CA ARG A 104 2.54 -5.68 -13.73
C ARG A 104 2.01 -7.05 -13.31
N ARG A 105 2.76 -7.75 -12.44
CA ARG A 105 2.36 -9.08 -11.92
C ARG A 105 1.06 -9.01 -11.13
N PHE A 106 0.90 -8.00 -10.26
CA PHE A 106 -0.33 -7.83 -9.51
C PHE A 106 -1.55 -7.63 -10.43
N LEU A 107 -1.42 -6.84 -11.50
CA LEU A 107 -2.48 -6.63 -12.48
C LEU A 107 -2.87 -7.93 -13.21
N GLU A 108 -1.89 -8.75 -13.58
CA GLU A 108 -2.13 -10.06 -14.21
C GLU A 108 -2.82 -11.02 -13.25
N GLU A 109 -2.39 -11.05 -11.99
CA GLU A 109 -2.93 -11.95 -10.98
C GLU A 109 -4.36 -11.57 -10.57
N VAL A 110 -4.63 -10.28 -10.38
CA VAL A 110 -5.99 -9.80 -10.05
C VAL A 110 -7.01 -10.12 -11.14
N ARG A 111 -6.59 -10.12 -12.41
CA ARG A 111 -7.46 -10.53 -13.52
C ARG A 111 -7.78 -12.03 -13.50
N ARG A 112 -6.89 -12.85 -12.96
CA ARG A 112 -7.07 -14.31 -12.83
C ARG A 112 -7.84 -14.67 -11.56
N ASN A 113 -7.55 -13.98 -10.47
CA ASN A 113 -8.11 -14.25 -9.15
C ASN A 113 -8.31 -12.95 -8.36
N ILE A 114 -9.57 -12.53 -8.26
CA ILE A 114 -9.94 -11.29 -7.56
C ILE A 114 -9.67 -11.35 -6.04
N GLU A 115 -9.55 -12.54 -5.44
CA GLU A 115 -9.24 -12.69 -4.01
C GLU A 115 -7.86 -12.12 -3.66
N VAL A 116 -6.95 -12.03 -4.63
CA VAL A 116 -5.65 -11.36 -4.46
C VAL A 116 -5.84 -9.88 -4.15
N ALA A 117 -6.71 -9.18 -4.86
CA ALA A 117 -7.01 -7.78 -4.58
C ALA A 117 -7.60 -7.60 -3.18
N ARG A 118 -8.53 -8.49 -2.78
CA ARG A 118 -9.17 -8.42 -1.46
C ARG A 118 -8.17 -8.63 -0.33
N THR A 119 -7.31 -9.65 -0.47
CA THR A 119 -6.22 -9.94 0.48
C THR A 119 -5.28 -8.76 0.64
N ILE A 120 -4.88 -8.13 -0.47
CA ILE A 120 -3.98 -6.96 -0.45
C ILE A 120 -4.69 -5.71 0.08
N GLY A 121 -5.98 -5.54 -0.17
CA GLY A 121 -6.80 -4.50 0.46
C GLY A 121 -6.86 -4.65 1.98
N THR A 122 -7.09 -5.86 2.49
CA THR A 122 -7.06 -6.13 3.93
C THR A 122 -5.69 -5.83 4.55
N LEU A 123 -4.60 -6.21 3.88
CA LEU A 123 -3.25 -5.90 4.32
C LEU A 123 -2.97 -4.39 4.31
N ALA A 124 -3.43 -3.66 3.30
CA ALA A 124 -3.31 -2.20 3.27
C ALA A 124 -4.06 -1.56 4.46
N ASN A 125 -5.26 -2.06 4.78
CA ASN A 125 -6.02 -1.56 5.93
C ASN A 125 -5.29 -1.77 7.26
N SER A 126 -4.67 -2.94 7.47
CA SER A 126 -3.92 -3.21 8.69
C SER A 126 -2.69 -2.29 8.82
N MET A 127 -2.03 -1.97 7.71
CA MET A 127 -0.94 -1.00 7.67
C MET A 127 -1.39 0.42 8.06
N VAL A 128 -2.56 0.85 7.57
CA VAL A 128 -3.15 2.15 7.97
C VAL A 128 -3.47 2.17 9.46
N LEU A 129 -4.06 1.09 9.98
CA LEU A 129 -4.36 0.99 11.41
C LEU A 129 -3.09 1.07 12.26
N GLU A 130 -2.04 0.31 11.90
CA GLU A 130 -0.76 0.34 12.59
C GLU A 130 -0.13 1.75 12.59
N ALA A 131 -0.16 2.44 11.45
CA ALA A 131 0.40 3.79 11.33
C ALA A 131 -0.35 4.84 12.17
N ARG A 132 -1.64 4.64 12.43
CA ARG A 132 -2.47 5.57 13.23
C ARG A 132 -2.37 5.35 14.74
N LEU A 133 -1.94 4.16 15.16
CA LEU A 133 -1.81 3.80 16.58
C LEU A 133 -0.41 4.05 17.16
N ARG A 134 0.55 4.42 16.31
CA ARG A 134 1.92 4.78 16.70
C ARG A 134 2.09 6.27 16.77
#